data_AF-A0A2G6K6D6-F1
#
_entry.id   AF-A0A2G6K6D6-F1
#
_cell.length_a   1.000
_cell.length_b   1.000
_cell.length_c   1.000
_cell.angle_alpha   90.00
_cell.angle_beta   90.00
_cell.angle_gamma   90.00
#
_symmetry.space_group_name_H-M   'P 1'
#
loop_
_entity.id
_entity.type
_entity.pdbx_description
1 polymer ?
#
loop_
_entity_poly.entity_id
_entity_poly.type
_entity_poly.pdbx_seq_one_letter_code
_entity_poly.pdbx_strand_id
1 'polypeptide(L)'
;MQAYGMLRLILSRDFLSSPIFRNIFKRKKFVMGEEFLIILPNATLESSKKRAEELRNGVKDLHINHEERDFRITISAGVAVLPKHGNSISEVVRQSDRALYQVKALGRDQVVIAQHYA
;
A
#
# COMPACT_ATOMS: atom_id res chain seq x y z
N MET A 1 1.89 -24.16 -7.53
CA MET A 1 2.24 -23.17 -6.49
C MET A 1 1.62 -21.85 -6.90
N GLN A 2 0.56 -21.38 -6.23
CA GLN A 2 -0.12 -20.13 -6.60
C GLN A 2 0.74 -18.94 -6.14
N ALA A 3 1.02 -17.98 -7.04
CA ALA A 3 1.79 -16.79 -6.71
C ALA A 3 0.92 -15.84 -5.88
N TYR A 4 1.48 -15.13 -4.91
CA TYR A 4 0.77 -14.08 -4.16
C TYR A 4 1.60 -12.80 -4.22
N GLY A 5 1.05 -11.77 -4.84
CA GLY A 5 1.52 -10.40 -4.72
C GLY A 5 1.04 -9.80 -3.42
N MET A 6 1.85 -8.98 -2.76
CA MET A 6 1.51 -8.37 -1.50
C MET A 6 1.91 -6.90 -1.52
N LEU A 7 0.95 -6.07 -1.15
CA LEU A 7 1.05 -4.63 -1.18
C LEU A 7 0.73 -4.13 0.21
N ARG A 8 1.69 -3.48 0.86
CA ARG A 8 1.45 -2.81 2.12
C ARG A 8 1.42 -1.31 1.91
N LEU A 9 0.38 -0.68 2.41
CA LEU A 9 0.05 0.72 2.22
C LEU A 9 0.14 1.43 3.56
N ILE A 10 0.74 2.62 3.59
CA ILE A 10 0.55 3.59 4.66
C ILE A 10 -0.39 4.66 4.14
N LEU A 11 -1.47 4.89 4.87
CA LEU A 11 -2.36 6.03 4.68
C LEU A 11 -2.04 7.07 5.76
N SER A 12 -2.20 8.35 5.46
CA SER A 12 -2.02 9.38 6.51
C SER A 12 -3.10 9.26 7.59
N ARG A 13 -2.71 9.56 8.84
CA ARG A 13 -3.58 9.60 10.03
C ARG A 13 -4.90 10.36 9.80
N ASP A 14 -4.82 11.46 9.06
CA ASP A 14 -5.97 12.31 8.75
C ASP A 14 -6.96 11.64 7.79
N PHE A 15 -6.46 10.84 6.83
CA PHE A 15 -7.32 10.15 5.87
C PHE A 15 -8.13 9.03 6.51
N LEU A 16 -7.53 8.34 7.47
CA LEU A 16 -8.12 7.19 8.18
C LEU A 16 -9.32 7.55 9.02
N SER A 17 -9.29 8.75 9.57
CA SER A 17 -10.37 9.32 10.37
C SER A 17 -11.48 9.90 9.49
N SER A 18 -11.25 10.05 8.17
CA SER A 18 -12.21 10.66 7.26
C SER A 18 -13.37 9.70 6.90
N PRO A 19 -14.59 10.23 6.67
CA PRO A 19 -15.71 9.45 6.14
C PRO A 19 -15.43 8.80 4.78
N ILE A 20 -14.48 9.36 4.01
CA ILE A 20 -14.15 8.96 2.64
C ILE A 20 -13.42 7.62 2.61
N PHE A 21 -12.55 7.37 3.59
CA PHE A 21 -11.89 6.08 3.77
C PHE A 21 -12.93 4.94 3.83
N ARG A 22 -13.98 5.09 4.66
CA ARG A 22 -15.03 4.06 4.77
C ARG A 22 -15.80 3.82 3.47
N ASN A 23 -15.90 4.82 2.59
CA ASN A 23 -16.65 4.72 1.35
C ASN A 23 -15.85 3.99 0.24
N ILE A 24 -14.54 4.24 0.17
CA ILE A 24 -13.65 3.64 -0.83
C ILE A 24 -13.38 2.16 -0.55
N PHE A 25 -13.34 1.77 0.72
CA PHE A 25 -12.80 0.49 1.14
C PHE A 25 -13.85 -0.57 1.57
N LYS A 26 -15.15 -0.33 1.31
CA LYS A 26 -16.34 -1.13 1.74
C LYS A 26 -16.30 -2.67 1.61
N ARG A 27 -15.34 -3.31 0.92
CA ARG A 27 -15.33 -4.75 0.62
C ARG A 27 -14.04 -5.52 0.94
N LYS A 28 -13.05 -4.94 1.62
CA LYS A 28 -11.79 -5.65 1.94
C LYS A 28 -11.57 -5.73 3.45
N LYS A 29 -10.98 -6.84 3.89
CA LYS A 29 -10.64 -7.09 5.30
C LYS A 29 -9.34 -6.35 5.60
N PHE A 30 -9.41 -5.30 6.42
CA PHE A 30 -8.27 -4.50 6.83
C PHE A 30 -7.89 -4.82 8.26
N VAL A 31 -6.59 -4.87 8.52
CA VAL A 31 -6.04 -5.18 9.84
C VAL A 31 -5.04 -4.08 10.14
N MET A 32 -5.42 -3.18 11.06
CA MET A 32 -4.62 -2.13 11.74
C MET A 32 -4.78 -0.66 11.31
N GLY A 33 -5.19 0.15 12.30
CA GLY A 33 -5.07 1.61 12.46
C GLY A 33 -4.75 2.46 11.23
N GLU A 34 -3.46 2.52 10.85
CA GLU A 34 -2.94 3.41 9.80
C GLU A 34 -2.22 2.74 8.62
N GLU A 35 -2.12 1.41 8.67
CA GLU A 35 -1.41 0.61 7.68
C GLU A 35 -2.34 -0.45 7.12
N PHE A 36 -2.35 -0.61 5.79
CA PHE A 36 -3.21 -1.59 5.13
C PHE A 36 -2.39 -2.63 4.40
N LEU A 37 -2.76 -3.88 4.58
CA LEU A 37 -2.25 -4.98 3.78
C LEU A 37 -3.26 -5.33 2.69
N ILE A 38 -2.82 -5.31 1.44
CA ILE A 38 -3.53 -5.82 0.28
C ILE A 38 -2.78 -7.04 -0.24
N ILE A 39 -3.47 -8.18 -0.32
CA ILE A 39 -2.95 -9.39 -0.94
C ILE A 39 -3.59 -9.53 -2.33
N LEU A 40 -2.75 -9.71 -3.33
CA LEU A 40 -3.08 -9.88 -4.75
C LEU A 40 -2.74 -11.31 -5.17
N PRO A 41 -3.69 -12.26 -5.08
CA PRO A 41 -3.44 -13.62 -5.55
C PRO A 41 -3.14 -13.61 -7.05
N ASN A 42 -2.23 -14.49 -7.46
CA ASN A 42 -1.73 -14.70 -8.81
C ASN A 42 -1.15 -13.45 -9.50
N ALA A 43 -0.62 -12.50 -8.73
CA ALA A 43 0.00 -11.29 -9.26
C ALA A 43 1.53 -11.42 -9.35
N THR A 44 2.08 -10.99 -10.49
CA THR A 44 3.52 -10.80 -10.68
C THR A 44 4.03 -9.57 -9.93
N LEU A 45 5.35 -9.41 -9.81
CA LEU A 45 5.94 -8.18 -9.25
C LEU A 45 5.51 -6.93 -10.03
N GLU A 46 5.54 -7.01 -11.36
CA GLU A 46 5.20 -5.90 -12.24
C GLU A 46 3.73 -5.49 -12.11
N SER A 47 2.81 -6.47 -12.18
CA SER A 47 1.38 -6.19 -12.00
C SER A 47 1.06 -5.67 -10.59
N SER A 48 1.78 -6.16 -9.57
CA SER A 48 1.65 -5.67 -8.19
C SER A 48 2.11 -4.22 -8.06
N LYS A 49 3.27 -3.86 -8.65
CA LYS A 49 3.77 -2.47 -8.68
C LYS A 49 2.81 -1.57 -9.45
N LYS A 50 2.36 -1.99 -10.63
CA LYS A 50 1.40 -1.23 -11.43
C LYS A 50 0.13 -0.93 -10.63
N ARG A 51 -0.43 -1.94 -9.95
CA ARG A 51 -1.63 -1.77 -9.12
C ARG A 51 -1.41 -0.84 -7.94
N ALA A 52 -0.21 -0.84 -7.36
CA ALA A 52 0.20 0.08 -6.31
C ALA A 52 0.22 1.53 -6.79
N GLU A 53 0.81 1.78 -7.96
CA GLU A 53 0.88 3.12 -8.57
C GLU A 53 -0.50 3.63 -8.98
N GLU A 54 -1.35 2.76 -9.55
CA GLU A 54 -2.74 3.09 -9.86
C GLU A 54 -3.50 3.54 -8.60
N LEU A 55 -3.32 2.83 -7.47
CA LEU A 55 -3.93 3.22 -6.21
C LEU A 55 -3.34 4.53 -5.69
N ARG A 56 -2.02 4.73 -5.81
CA ARG A 56 -1.34 5.94 -5.37
C ARG A 56 -1.85 7.17 -6.10
N ASN A 57 -1.87 7.11 -7.42
CA ASN A 57 -2.37 8.20 -8.26
C ASN A 57 -3.87 8.41 -8.02
N GLY A 58 -4.65 7.33 -7.96
CA GLY A 58 -6.08 7.40 -7.70
C GLY A 58 -6.42 8.07 -6.36
N VAL A 59 -5.62 7.85 -5.31
CA VAL A 59 -5.80 8.56 -4.03
C VAL A 59 -5.30 10.00 -4.10
N LYS A 60 -4.18 10.25 -4.79
CA LYS A 60 -3.62 11.60 -4.98
C LYS A 60 -4.58 12.54 -5.72
N ASP A 61 -5.36 11.99 -6.65
CA ASP A 61 -6.35 12.73 -7.45
C ASP A 61 -7.68 12.96 -6.70
N LEU A 62 -7.85 12.40 -5.50
CA LEU A 62 -9.01 12.68 -4.67
C LEU A 62 -8.96 14.10 -4.13
N HIS A 63 -9.84 14.94 -4.65
CA HIS A 63 -10.18 16.21 -4.02
C HIS A 63 -11.19 15.98 -2.92
N ILE A 64 -10.76 16.19 -1.68
CA ILE A 64 -11.58 16.00 -0.49
C ILE A 64 -11.95 17.38 0.04
N ASN A 65 -13.21 17.76 -0.11
CA ASN A 65 -13.75 18.96 0.51
C ASN A 65 -14.54 18.58 1.77
N HIS A 66 -14.15 19.13 2.92
CA HIS A 66 -14.86 18.92 4.18
C HIS A 66 -14.76 20.17 5.07
N GLU A 67 -15.89 20.63 5.61
CA GLU A 67 -15.96 21.83 6.45
C GLU A 67 -15.27 23.06 5.84
N GLU A 68 -15.53 23.32 4.55
CA GLU A 68 -14.94 24.42 3.77
C GLU A 68 -13.41 24.37 3.62
N ARG A 69 -12.79 23.22 3.91
CA ARG A 69 -11.36 22.99 3.69
C ARG A 69 -11.14 21.92 2.64
N ASP A 70 -10.18 22.19 1.76
CA ASP A 70 -9.69 21.22 0.79
C ASP A 70 -8.52 20.44 1.39
N PHE A 71 -8.65 19.12 1.39
CA PHE A 71 -7.62 18.19 1.82
C PHE A 71 -7.06 17.47 0.59
N ARG A 72 -5.73 17.39 0.56
CA ARG A 72 -5.01 16.47 -0.32
C ARG A 72 -4.40 15.38 0.53
N ILE A 73 -4.64 14.15 0.12
CA ILE A 73 -4.09 12.98 0.76
C ILE A 73 -3.20 12.25 -0.23
N THR A 74 -2.16 11.61 0.30
CA THR A 74 -1.29 10.75 -0.48
C THR A 74 -1.10 9.45 0.26
N ILE A 75 -0.64 8.44 -0.47
CA ILE A 75 -0.39 7.12 0.08
C ILE A 75 1.00 6.68 -0.33
N SER A 76 1.57 5.81 0.48
CA SER A 76 2.88 5.22 0.21
C SER A 76 2.73 3.71 0.25
N ALA A 77 3.48 3.02 -0.60
CA ALA A 77 3.35 1.57 -0.72
C ALA A 77 4.71 0.85 -0.75
N GLY A 78 4.80 -0.22 0.01
CA GLY A 78 5.85 -1.23 -0.09
C GLY A 78 5.31 -2.46 -0.80
N VAL A 79 5.99 -2.90 -1.86
CA VAL A 79 5.58 -4.04 -2.69
C VAL A 79 6.55 -5.20 -2.48
N ALA A 80 6.02 -6.38 -2.16
CA ALA A 80 6.77 -7.62 -2.13
C ALA A 80 5.94 -8.76 -2.76
N VAL A 81 6.62 -9.78 -3.27
CA VAL A 81 5.96 -10.93 -3.92
C VAL A 81 6.65 -12.24 -3.56
N LEU A 82 5.86 -13.30 -3.45
CA LEU A 82 6.34 -14.67 -3.31
C LEU A 82 6.66 -15.28 -4.70
N PRO A 83 7.76 -16.06 -4.86
CA PRO A 83 8.81 -16.35 -3.88
C PRO A 83 9.99 -15.35 -3.91
N LYS A 84 9.94 -14.34 -4.77
CA LYS A 84 11.08 -13.44 -5.00
C LYS A 84 11.57 -12.70 -3.74
N HIS A 85 10.69 -12.39 -2.81
CA HIS A 85 11.00 -11.62 -1.60
C HIS A 85 10.78 -12.43 -0.31
N GLY A 86 10.87 -13.76 -0.40
CA GLY A 86 10.73 -14.65 0.75
C GLY A 86 10.18 -16.01 0.35
N ASN A 87 10.40 -17.01 1.22
CA ASN A 87 9.90 -18.36 1.07
C ASN A 87 8.59 -18.60 1.84
N SER A 88 8.16 -17.63 2.63
CA SER A 88 6.89 -17.66 3.36
C SER A 88 6.12 -16.35 3.25
N ILE A 89 4.81 -16.41 3.50
CA ILE A 89 3.95 -15.22 3.55
C ILE A 89 4.48 -14.23 4.61
N SER A 90 4.91 -14.72 5.77
CA SER A 90 5.45 -13.86 6.85
C SER A 90 6.70 -13.10 6.40
N GLU A 91 7.60 -13.75 5.66
CA GLU A 91 8.79 -13.09 5.11
C GLU A 91 8.43 -12.03 4.08
N VAL A 92 7.49 -12.32 3.17
CA VAL A 92 7.01 -11.37 2.17
C VAL A 92 6.35 -10.15 2.84
N VAL A 93 5.54 -10.36 3.89
CA VAL A 93 4.99 -9.26 4.71
C VAL A 93 6.11 -8.39 5.26
N ARG A 94 7.10 -9.01 5.92
CA ARG A 94 8.24 -8.31 6.52
C ARG A 94 9.07 -7.54 5.49
N GLN A 95 9.22 -8.07 4.28
CA GLN A 95 9.91 -7.36 3.20
C GLN A 95 9.09 -6.19 2.66
N SER A 96 7.76 -6.34 2.53
CA SER A 96 6.88 -5.22 2.17
C SER A 96 6.91 -4.09 3.22
N ASP A 97 7.03 -4.43 4.50
CA ASP A 97 7.23 -3.47 5.58
C ASP A 97 8.50 -2.67 5.45
N ARG A 98 9.62 -3.35 5.20
CA ARG A 98 10.92 -2.70 5.02
C ARG A 98 10.91 -1.75 3.82
N ALA A 99 10.32 -2.17 2.71
CA ALA A 99 10.13 -1.33 1.53
C ALA A 99 9.31 -0.07 1.87
N LEU A 100 8.22 -0.25 2.60
CA LEU A 100 7.34 0.83 3.02
C LEU A 100 8.01 1.78 4.03
N TYR A 101 8.87 1.26 4.90
CA TYR A 101 9.70 2.07 5.78
C TYR A 101 10.67 2.96 5.00
N GLN A 102 11.29 2.44 3.94
CA GLN A 102 12.17 3.23 3.05
C GLN A 102 11.43 4.40 2.39
N VAL A 103 10.15 4.24 2.07
CA VAL A 103 9.34 5.34 1.51
C VAL A 103 9.28 6.56 2.44
N LYS A 104 9.27 6.36 3.77
CA LYS A 104 9.27 7.48 4.74
C LYS A 104 10.56 8.32 4.62
N ALA A 105 11.70 7.67 4.42
CA ALA A 105 12.99 8.34 4.24
C ALA A 105 13.12 9.03 2.87
N LEU A 106 12.43 8.51 1.85
CA LEU A 106 12.46 9.03 0.47
C LEU A 106 11.45 10.14 0.20
N GLY A 107 10.69 10.59 1.22
CA GLY A 107 9.78 11.73 1.11
C GLY A 107 8.29 11.40 0.94
N ARG A 108 7.88 10.14 1.18
CA ARG A 108 6.47 9.67 1.04
C ARG A 108 5.94 9.82 -0.40
N ASP A 109 4.64 9.60 -0.60
CA ASP A 109 3.94 9.60 -1.90
C ASP A 109 4.64 8.76 -2.99
N GLN A 110 5.12 7.56 -2.63
CA GLN A 110 5.89 6.70 -3.52
C GLN A 110 5.58 5.22 -3.34
N VAL A 111 5.89 4.45 -4.38
CA VAL A 111 5.87 2.98 -4.37
C VAL A 111 7.31 2.47 -4.40
N VAL A 112 7.69 1.67 -3.41
CA VAL A 112 9.00 1.02 -3.34
C VAL A 112 8.82 -0.48 -3.40
N ILE A 113 9.63 -1.14 -4.24
CA ILE A 113 9.73 -2.60 -4.26
C ILE A 113 10.73 -3.04 -3.20
N ALA A 114 10.39 -4.08 -2.44
CA ALA A 114 11.31 -4.70 -1.50
C ALA A 114 12.58 -5.18 -2.20
N GLN A 115 13.73 -4.90 -1.61
CA GLN A 115 14.99 -5.45 -2.09
C GLN A 115 15.12 -6.91 -1.67
N HIS A 116 15.81 -7.70 -2.50
CA HIS A 116 16.19 -9.06 -2.12
C HIS A 116 17.37 -8.95 -1.15
N TYR A 117 17.07 -9.02 0.15
CA TYR A 117 18.11 -9.21 1.16
C TYR A 117 18.42 -10.70 1.20
N ALA A 118 19.54 -11.08 0.58
CA ALA A 118 20.13 -12.41 0.69
C ALA A 118 20.45 -12.75 2.15
#